data_AF-A0A8J6XM86-F1
#
_entry.id   AF-A0A8J6XM86-F1
#
_cell.length_a   1.000
_cell.length_b   1.000
_cell.length_c   1.000
_cell.angle_alpha   90.00
_cell.angle_beta   90.00
_cell.angle_gamma   90.00
#
_symmetry.space_group_name_H-M   'P 1'
#
loop_
_entity.id
_entity.type
_entity.pdbx_description
1 polymer ?
#
loop_
_entity_poly.entity_id
_entity_poly.type
_entity_poly.pdbx_seq_one_letter_code
_entity_poly.pdbx_strand_id
1 'polypeptide(L)'
;MESTELLVESSQHMLAEGKDLELILSFLRKHGCSKTQSIVILKEIKKISLDEAKKLVHFSQEWQDVSQVDAELSDRFYNVLINDNVKVD
;
A
#
# COMPACT_ATOMS: atom_id res chain seq x y z
N MET A 1 3.82 -18.92 0.72
CA MET A 1 3.88 -17.66 -0.03
C MET A 1 3.89 -18.04 -1.50
N GLU A 2 2.86 -17.65 -2.25
CA GLU A 2 2.82 -17.90 -3.69
C GLU A 2 3.94 -17.13 -4.41
N SER A 3 4.33 -17.59 -5.60
CA SER A 3 5.30 -16.84 -6.42
C SER A 3 4.71 -15.48 -6.79
N THR A 4 5.55 -14.44 -6.77
CA THR A 4 5.14 -13.09 -7.19
C THR A 4 4.62 -13.07 -8.63
N GLU A 5 5.17 -13.91 -9.50
CA GLU A 5 4.72 -14.07 -10.89
C GLU A 5 3.26 -14.55 -10.96
N LEU A 6 2.89 -15.56 -10.17
CA LEU A 6 1.51 -16.08 -10.11
C LEU A 6 0.53 -15.03 -9.59
N LEU A 7 0.95 -14.24 -8.61
CA LEU A 7 0.13 -13.15 -8.06
C LEU A 7 -0.07 -12.02 -9.07
N VAL A 8 0.96 -11.69 -9.85
CA VAL A 8 0.87 -10.73 -10.96
C VAL A 8 -0.09 -11.24 -12.03
N GLU A 9 0.07 -12.48 -12.50
CA GLU A 9 -0.80 -13.08 -13.52
C GLU A 9 -2.27 -13.14 -13.05
N SER A 10 -2.51 -13.60 -11.84
CA SER A 10 -3.87 -13.66 -11.26
C SER A 10 -4.49 -12.27 -11.15
N SER A 11 -3.70 -11.27 -10.72
CA SER A 11 -4.18 -9.89 -10.62
C SER A 11 -4.44 -9.25 -11.98
N GLN A 12 -3.64 -9.59 -13.01
CA GLN A 12 -3.90 -9.16 -14.40
C GLN A 12 -5.21 -9.75 -14.92
N HIS A 13 -5.47 -11.03 -14.64
CA HIS A 13 -6.72 -11.69 -15.02
C HIS A 13 -7.92 -11.01 -14.35
N MET A 14 -7.85 -10.77 -13.03
CA MET A 14 -8.89 -10.03 -12.30
C MET A 14 -9.13 -8.64 -12.91
N LEU A 15 -8.06 -7.92 -13.26
CA LEU A 15 -8.19 -6.61 -13.89
C LEU A 15 -8.87 -6.70 -15.28
N ALA A 16 -8.53 -7.71 -16.08
CA ALA A 16 -9.13 -7.95 -17.40
C ALA A 16 -10.62 -8.35 -17.31
N GLU A 17 -11.02 -9.05 -16.24
CA GLU A 17 -12.42 -9.34 -15.90
C GLU A 17 -13.19 -8.12 -15.38
N GLY A 18 -12.53 -6.96 -15.25
CA GLY A 18 -13.15 -5.74 -14.73
C GLY A 18 -13.39 -5.79 -13.22
N LYS A 19 -12.65 -6.64 -12.47
CA LYS A 19 -12.69 -6.61 -11.00
C LYS A 19 -12.21 -5.25 -10.48
N ASP A 20 -12.88 -4.79 -9.43
CA ASP A 20 -12.49 -3.58 -8.73
C ASP A 20 -11.11 -3.72 -8.06
N LEU A 21 -10.43 -2.59 -7.91
CA LEU A 21 -9.14 -2.47 -7.24
C LEU A 21 -9.17 -3.04 -5.82
N GLU A 22 -10.22 -2.78 -5.04
CA GLU A 22 -10.30 -3.28 -3.66
C GLU A 22 -10.32 -4.81 -3.62
N LEU A 23 -10.99 -5.47 -4.59
CA LEU A 23 -10.97 -6.93 -4.68
C LEU A 23 -9.58 -7.47 -5.02
N ILE A 24 -8.84 -6.79 -5.89
CA ILE A 24 -7.47 -7.16 -6.25
C ILE A 24 -6.54 -6.97 -5.04
N LEU A 25 -6.64 -5.86 -4.32
CA LEU A 25 -5.84 -5.62 -3.12
C LEU A 25 -6.17 -6.62 -2.01
N SER A 26 -7.45 -6.95 -1.82
CA SER A 26 -7.88 -7.98 -0.87
C SER A 26 -7.34 -9.35 -1.24
N PHE A 27 -7.33 -9.70 -2.52
CA PHE A 27 -6.69 -10.92 -3.02
C PHE A 27 -5.20 -10.94 -2.65
N LEU A 28 -4.45 -9.89 -2.97
CA LEU A 28 -3.02 -9.81 -2.67
C LEU A 28 -2.73 -9.92 -1.17
N ARG A 29 -3.48 -9.19 -0.34
CA ARG A 29 -3.31 -9.22 1.12
C ARG A 29 -3.60 -10.60 1.70
N LYS A 30 -4.66 -11.27 1.24
CA LYS A 30 -5.01 -12.64 1.65
C LYS A 30 -3.93 -13.66 1.30
N HIS A 31 -3.17 -13.44 0.23
CA HIS A 31 -2.03 -14.28 -0.17
C HIS A 31 -0.72 -13.86 0.50
N GLY A 32 -0.78 -12.94 1.47
CA GLY A 32 0.34 -12.55 2.31
C GLY A 32 1.20 -11.42 1.74
N CYS A 33 0.75 -10.71 0.71
CA CYS A 33 1.46 -9.53 0.25
C CYS A 33 1.43 -8.41 1.29
N SER A 34 2.60 -7.82 1.55
CA SER A 34 2.70 -6.53 2.24
C SER A 34 2.12 -5.38 1.40
N LYS A 35 1.89 -4.23 2.05
CA LYS A 35 1.49 -2.98 1.39
C LYS A 35 2.46 -2.61 0.26
N THR A 36 3.76 -2.72 0.51
CA THR A 36 4.81 -2.44 -0.49
C THR A 36 4.78 -3.41 -1.66
N GLN A 37 4.62 -4.71 -1.42
CA GLN A 37 4.47 -5.69 -2.52
C GLN A 37 3.20 -5.42 -3.34
N SER A 38 2.10 -5.05 -2.68
CA SER A 38 0.85 -4.68 -3.34
C SER A 38 1.03 -3.46 -4.27
N ILE A 39 1.83 -2.47 -3.85
CA ILE A 39 2.19 -1.31 -4.70
C ILE A 39 2.96 -1.75 -5.94
N VAL A 40 3.97 -2.62 -5.78
CA VAL A 40 4.81 -3.10 -6.89
C VAL A 40 3.97 -3.87 -7.90
N ILE A 41 3.13 -4.81 -7.43
CA ILE A 41 2.24 -5.59 -8.29
C ILE A 41 1.24 -4.66 -9.00
N LEU A 42 0.63 -3.72 -8.28
CA LEU A 42 -0.35 -2.79 -8.87
C LEU A 42 0.26 -1.92 -9.97
N LYS A 43 1.47 -1.41 -9.74
CA LYS A 43 2.26 -0.67 -10.73
C LYS A 43 2.45 -1.51 -12.00
N GLU A 44 2.78 -2.79 -11.83
CA GLU A 44 3.06 -3.69 -12.95
C GLU A 44 1.81 -4.04 -13.77
N ILE A 45 0.68 -4.32 -13.12
CA ILE A 45 -0.55 -4.75 -13.81
C ILE A 45 -1.30 -3.58 -14.46
N LYS A 46 -1.26 -2.38 -13.85
CA LYS A 46 -1.93 -1.18 -14.41
C LYS A 46 -1.03 -0.33 -15.31
N LYS A 47 0.28 -0.63 -15.39
CA LYS A 47 1.28 0.16 -16.13
C LYS A 47 1.29 1.65 -15.73
N ILE A 48 1.15 1.92 -14.45
CA ILE A 48 1.14 3.27 -13.86
C ILE A 48 2.50 3.62 -13.23
N SER A 49 2.67 4.87 -12.81
CA SER A 49 3.83 5.29 -12.05
C SER A 49 3.83 4.69 -10.64
N LEU A 50 5.01 4.67 -9.99
CA LEU A 50 5.13 4.23 -8.60
C LEU A 50 4.32 5.13 -7.65
N ASP A 51 4.29 6.43 -7.91
CA ASP A 51 3.55 7.39 -7.08
C ASP A 51 2.03 7.15 -7.18
N GLU A 52 1.51 6.93 -8.39
CA GLU A 52 0.10 6.58 -8.58
C GLU A 52 -0.26 5.26 -7.90
N ALA A 53 0.56 4.22 -8.06
CA ALA A 53 0.34 2.94 -7.39
C ALA A 53 0.36 3.10 -5.87
N LYS A 54 1.30 3.89 -5.33
CA LYS A 54 1.39 4.19 -3.90
C LYS A 54 0.13 4.91 -3.41
N LYS A 55 -0.36 5.92 -4.12
CA LYS A 55 -1.60 6.64 -3.78
C LYS A 55 -2.81 5.70 -3.74
N LEU A 56 -2.98 4.89 -4.79
CA LEU A 56 -4.09 3.95 -4.88
C LEU A 56 -4.10 2.95 -3.72
N VAL A 57 -2.95 2.38 -3.36
CA VAL A 57 -2.86 1.44 -2.23
C VAL A 57 -2.97 2.16 -0.88
N HIS A 58 -2.40 3.36 -0.74
CA HIS A 58 -2.43 4.10 0.53
C HIS A 58 -3.86 4.52 0.91
N PHE A 59 -4.67 4.91 -0.06
CA PHE A 59 -6.05 5.32 0.15
C PHE A 59 -7.08 4.18 0.00
N SER A 60 -6.64 2.94 -0.22
CA SER A 60 -7.55 1.81 -0.36
C SER A 60 -8.17 1.44 0.97
N GLN A 61 -9.41 0.96 0.94
CA GLN A 61 -10.08 0.43 2.13
C GLN A 61 -9.30 -0.76 2.69
N GLU A 62 -8.74 -1.60 1.81
CA GLU A 62 -7.98 -2.79 2.22
C GLU A 62 -6.76 -2.46 3.10
N TRP A 63 -6.15 -1.27 3.01
CA TRP A 63 -4.96 -0.89 3.78
C TRP A 63 -5.19 0.27 4.74
N GLN A 64 -6.45 0.60 5.03
CA GLN A 64 -6.80 1.70 5.93
C GLN A 64 -6.25 1.50 7.34
N ASP A 65 -6.26 0.27 7.85
CA ASP A 65 -5.71 -0.08 9.17
C ASP A 65 -4.23 0.30 9.28
N VAL A 66 -3.43 -0.01 8.25
CA VAL A 66 -2.02 0.39 8.20
C VAL A 66 -1.88 1.89 8.00
N SER A 67 -2.72 2.52 7.18
CA SER A 67 -2.66 3.98 6.96
C SER A 67 -2.90 4.80 8.24
N GLN A 68 -3.78 4.32 9.11
CA GLN A 68 -4.08 4.97 10.39
C GLN A 68 -2.87 4.87 11.34
N VAL A 69 -2.26 3.68 11.43
CA VAL A 69 -1.05 3.47 12.21
C VAL A 69 0.11 4.32 11.68
N ASP A 70 0.26 4.41 10.35
CA ASP A 70 1.28 5.25 9.71
C ASP A 70 1.09 6.73 10.10
N ALA A 71 -0.16 7.22 10.13
CA ALA A 71 -0.48 8.60 10.50
C ALA A 71 -0.18 8.89 11.97
N GLU A 72 -0.61 8.02 12.88
CA GLU A 72 -0.34 8.14 14.33
C GLU A 72 1.17 8.12 14.61
N LEU A 73 1.91 7.23 13.95
CA LEU A 73 3.37 7.15 14.07
C LEU A 73 4.02 8.44 13.57
N SER A 74 3.55 8.98 12.45
CA SER A 74 4.07 10.23 11.89
C SER A 74 3.82 11.42 12.82
N ASP A 75 2.62 11.53 13.39
CA ASP A 75 2.29 12.58 14.34
C ASP A 75 3.17 12.51 15.59
N ARG A 76 3.37 11.29 16.12
CA ARG A 76 4.30 11.07 17.24
C ARG A 76 5.74 11.46 16.88
N PHE A 77 6.21 11.10 15.70
CA PHE A 77 7.54 11.44 15.22
C PHE A 77 7.73 12.96 15.14
N TYR A 78 6.79 13.69 14.55
CA TYR A 78 6.85 15.15 14.47
C TYR A 78 6.76 15.81 15.84
N ASN A 79 5.93 15.29 16.74
CA ASN A 79 5.85 15.78 18.12
C ASN A 79 7.19 15.65 18.85
N VAL A 80 7.93 14.54 18.67
CA VAL A 80 9.27 14.39 19.24
C VAL A 80 10.22 15.43 18.66
N LEU A 81 10.28 15.57 17.33
CA LEU A 81 11.18 16.53 16.68
C LEU A 81 10.91 17.98 17.08
N ILE A 82 9.65 18.36 17.26
CA ILE A 82 9.28 19.72 17.68
C ILE A 82 9.65 19.96 19.14
N ASN A 83 9.35 18.99 20.02
CA ASN A 83 9.60 19.15 21.45
C ASN A 83 11.08 19.02 21.85
N ASP A 84 11.88 18.25 21.10
CA ASP A 84 13.33 18.15 21.31
C ASP A 84 14.10 19.39 20.82
N ASN A 85 13.51 20.18 19.92
CA ASN A 85 14.09 21.44 19.44
C ASN A 85 13.85 22.64 20.40
N VAL A 86 13.24 22.43 21.57
CA VAL A 86 13.04 23.47 22.60
C VAL A 86 13.97 23.21 23.80
N LYS A 87 15.28 23.20 23.56
CA LYS A 87 16.30 23.56 24.56
C LYS A 87 17.44 24.28 23.85
N VAL A 88 17.27 25.58 23.65
CA VAL A 88 18.39 26.50 23.43
C VAL A 88 18.43 27.34 24.70
N ASP A 89 19.35 26.99 25.60
CA ASP A 89 19.80 27.87 26.69
C ASP A 89 20.56 29.06 26.12
#